data_AF-A0A842T7R7-F1
#
_entry.id   AF-A0A842T7R7-F1
#
_cell.length_a   1.000
_cell.length_b   1.000
_cell.length_c   1.000
_cell.angle_alpha   90.00
_cell.angle_beta   90.00
_cell.angle_gamma   90.00
#
_symmetry.space_group_name_H-M   'P 1'
#
loop_
_entity.id
_entity.type
_entity.pdbx_description
1 polymer ?
#
loop_
_entity_poly.entity_id
_entity_poly.type
_entity_poly.pdbx_seq_one_letter_code
_entity_poly.pdbx_strand_id
1 'polypeptide(L)'
;MTGNFKIVVRKHCFFCDMLTNWLDGKGVEYIKLDYQDPEDFDDPLMENETFNNIFCDMSACVESLPIVVEDDEKFYYGELWDLRNNKINEERAREVFDI
;
A
#
# COMPACT_ATOMS: atom_id res chain seq x y z
N MET A 1 -1.50 7.18 -17.67
CA MET A 1 -0.13 7.65 -17.32
C MET A 1 0.22 6.82 -16.11
N THR A 2 1.22 5.96 -16.17
CA THR A 2 1.51 5.05 -15.06
C THR A 2 2.12 5.85 -13.91
N GLY A 3 1.38 6.02 -12.81
CA GLY A 3 1.89 6.64 -11.58
C GLY A 3 3.00 5.79 -10.96
N ASN A 4 3.91 6.41 -10.20
CA ASN A 4 4.91 5.66 -9.44
C ASN A 4 4.26 5.16 -8.16
N PHE A 5 4.01 3.85 -8.08
CA PHE A 5 3.39 3.24 -6.91
C PHE A 5 4.44 2.68 -5.96
N LYS A 6 4.30 2.99 -4.67
CA LYS A 6 4.98 2.31 -3.57
C LYS A 6 3.95 1.59 -2.72
N ILE A 7 4.24 0.36 -2.30
CA ILE A 7 3.35 -0.43 -1.45
C ILE A 7 4.08 -0.73 -0.15
N VAL A 8 3.60 -0.11 0.91
CA VAL A 8 4.09 -0.34 2.27
C VAL A 8 3.42 -1.59 2.81
N VAL A 9 4.23 -2.58 3.15
CA VAL A 9 3.81 -3.91 3.59
C VAL A 9 4.51 -4.31 4.89
N ARG A 10 4.11 -5.45 5.46
CA ARG A 10 4.87 -6.18 6.49
C ARG A 10 4.91 -7.66 6.20
N LYS A 11 5.77 -8.37 6.92
CA LYS A 11 5.76 -9.82 6.99
C LYS A 11 4.43 -10.33 7.56
N HIS A 12 3.94 -11.43 7.00
CA HIS A 12 2.73 -12.13 7.43
C HIS A 12 1.46 -11.26 7.38
N CYS A 13 1.29 -10.49 6.31
CA CYS A 13 0.11 -9.66 6.09
C CYS A 13 -0.74 -10.20 4.94
N PHE A 14 -1.89 -10.79 5.29
CA PHE A 14 -2.82 -11.40 4.34
C PHE A 14 -3.26 -10.43 3.23
N PHE A 15 -3.64 -9.20 3.59
CA PHE A 15 -4.05 -8.19 2.62
C PHE A 15 -2.87 -7.71 1.76
N CYS A 16 -1.66 -7.67 2.32
CA CYS A 16 -0.46 -7.28 1.57
C CYS A 16 -0.18 -8.31 0.47
N ASP A 17 -0.15 -9.59 0.83
CA ASP A 17 0.05 -10.69 -0.12
C ASP A 17 -1.06 -10.71 -1.17
N MET A 18 -2.31 -10.44 -0.79
CA MET A 18 -3.43 -10.37 -1.72
C MET A 18 -3.26 -9.25 -2.74
N LEU A 19 -2.92 -8.03 -2.30
CA LEU A 19 -2.74 -6.89 -3.19
C LEU A 19 -1.56 -7.10 -4.15
N THR A 20 -0.41 -7.49 -3.64
CA THR A 20 0.80 -7.67 -4.47
C THR A 20 0.57 -8.74 -5.53
N ASN A 21 -0.03 -9.89 -5.15
CA ASN A 21 -0.35 -10.94 -6.13
C ASN A 21 -1.36 -10.46 -7.19
N TRP A 22 -2.34 -9.63 -6.81
CA TRP A 22 -3.29 -9.08 -7.76
C TRP A 22 -2.60 -8.13 -8.75
N LEU A 23 -1.72 -7.24 -8.27
CA LEU A 23 -0.97 -6.31 -9.10
C LEU A 23 0.02 -7.01 -10.03
N ASP A 24 0.77 -8.00 -9.52
CA ASP A 24 1.68 -8.82 -10.30
C ASP A 24 0.93 -9.54 -11.44
N GLY A 25 -0.27 -10.05 -11.15
CA GLY A 25 -1.15 -10.67 -12.14
C GLY A 25 -1.71 -9.71 -13.20
N LYS A 26 -1.63 -8.39 -12.98
CA LYS A 26 -2.04 -7.35 -13.92
C LYS A 26 -0.85 -6.68 -14.62
N GLY A 27 0.38 -6.98 -14.22
CA GLY A 27 1.58 -6.34 -14.75
C GLY A 27 1.72 -4.87 -14.35
N VAL A 28 1.18 -4.49 -13.17
CA VAL A 28 1.38 -3.16 -12.61
C VAL A 28 2.75 -3.12 -11.94
N GLU A 29 3.57 -2.14 -12.30
CA GLU A 29 4.87 -1.92 -11.67
C GLU A 29 4.70 -1.11 -10.37
N TYR A 30 5.38 -1.54 -9.30
CA TYR A 30 5.41 -0.85 -8.01
C TYR A 30 6.70 -1.17 -7.26
N ILE A 31 7.07 -0.31 -6.31
CA ILE A 31 8.13 -0.54 -5.35
C ILE A 31 7.51 -1.10 -4.07
N LYS A 32 8.01 -2.23 -3.60
CA LYS A 32 7.58 -2.83 -2.33
C LYS A 32 8.50 -2.32 -1.21
N LEU A 33 7.91 -1.76 -0.17
CA LEU A 33 8.63 -1.31 1.04
C LEU A 33 8.13 -2.11 2.24
N ASP A 34 8.98 -2.92 2.85
CA ASP A 34 8.69 -3.60 4.11
C ASP A 34 9.11 -2.67 5.27
N TYR A 35 8.14 -2.07 5.95
CA TYR A 35 8.48 -1.16 7.07
C TYR A 35 9.06 -1.90 8.29
N GLN A 36 9.10 -3.24 8.28
CA GLN A 36 9.84 -4.00 9.29
C GLN A 36 11.30 -4.23 8.89
N ASP A 37 11.67 -3.91 7.66
CA ASP A 37 13.03 -4.03 7.15
C ASP A 37 13.78 -2.71 7.34
N PRO A 38 14.84 -2.67 8.18
CA PRO A 38 15.65 -1.47 8.37
C PRO A 38 16.30 -0.94 7.09
N GLU A 39 16.47 -1.76 6.04
CA GLU A 39 17.02 -1.30 4.76
C GLU A 39 16.00 -0.43 3.97
N ASP A 40 14.70 -0.60 4.20
CA ASP A 40 13.63 0.17 3.55
C ASP A 40 13.32 1.51 4.28
N PHE A 41 13.94 1.75 5.45
CA PHE A 41 13.77 3.01 6.22
C PHE A 41 14.48 4.21 5.61
N ASP A 42 15.39 4.01 4.66
CA ASP A 42 16.08 5.10 3.96
C ASP A 42 15.25 5.69 2.79
N ASP A 43 14.02 5.18 2.54
CA ASP A 43 13.13 5.75 1.52
C ASP A 43 12.66 7.16 1.91
N PRO A 44 12.68 8.15 1.00
CA PRO A 44 12.20 9.52 1.27
C PRO A 44 10.76 9.60 1.79
N LEU A 45 9.93 8.58 1.54
CA LEU A 45 8.59 8.45 2.09
C LEU A 45 8.59 8.50 3.62
N MET A 46 9.65 7.99 4.27
CA MET A 46 9.80 8.00 5.73
C MET A 46 10.01 9.42 6.29
N GLU A 47 10.37 10.40 5.46
CA GLU A 47 10.44 11.81 5.84
C GLU A 47 9.11 12.55 5.64
N ASN A 48 8.15 11.94 4.93
CA ASN A 48 6.86 12.56 4.63
C ASN A 48 6.01 12.67 5.90
N GLU A 49 5.65 13.90 6.29
CA GLU A 49 4.85 14.15 7.51
C GLU A 49 3.48 13.48 7.46
N THR A 50 2.84 13.44 6.29
CA THR A 50 1.54 12.76 6.11
C THR A 50 1.69 11.27 6.31
N PHE A 51 2.70 10.65 5.69
CA PHE A 51 2.98 9.23 5.88
C PHE A 51 3.30 8.93 7.34
N ASN A 52 4.15 9.72 7.98
CA ASN A 52 4.49 9.55 9.39
C ASN A 52 3.29 9.69 10.31
N ASN A 53 2.37 10.62 10.03
CA ASN A 53 1.13 10.77 10.80
C ASN A 53 0.22 9.54 10.62
N ILE A 54 0.01 9.10 9.38
CA ILE A 54 -0.78 7.90 9.05
C ILE A 54 -0.15 6.66 9.73
N PHE A 55 1.16 6.51 9.62
CA PHE A 55 1.90 5.39 10.16
C PHE A 55 1.95 5.40 11.70
N CYS A 56 2.19 6.56 12.33
CA CYS A 56 2.17 6.72 13.78
C CYS A 56 0.77 6.49 14.36
N ASP A 57 -0.28 6.96 13.70
CA ASP A 57 -1.66 6.67 14.09
C ASP A 57 -1.98 5.17 13.95
N MET A 58 -1.41 4.52 12.94
CA MET A 58 -1.50 3.06 12.72
C MET A 58 -0.56 2.23 13.59
N SER A 59 0.39 2.83 14.32
CA SER A 59 1.22 2.08 15.29
C SER A 59 0.36 1.45 16.41
N ALA A 60 -0.84 2.00 16.64
CA ALA A 60 -1.89 1.40 17.46
C ALA A 60 -2.82 0.42 16.69
N CYS A 61 -2.88 0.50 15.36
CA CYS A 61 -3.73 -0.28 14.46
C CYS A 61 -2.93 -0.93 13.31
N VAL A 62 -2.19 -1.99 13.64
CA VAL A 62 -1.38 -2.84 12.73
C VAL A 62 -2.21 -3.53 11.61
N GLU A 63 -3.53 -3.30 11.56
CA GLU A 63 -4.47 -3.89 10.59
C GLU A 63 -4.67 -3.07 9.31
N SER A 64 -4.17 -1.83 9.25
CA SER A 64 -4.45 -0.93 8.12
C SER A 64 -3.51 -1.08 6.93
N LEU A 65 -2.65 -2.10 6.94
CA LEU A 65 -1.75 -2.44 5.84
C LEU A 65 -2.42 -3.41 4.86
N PRO A 66 -2.05 -3.36 3.58
CA PRO A 66 -1.01 -2.52 2.97
C PRO A 66 -1.48 -1.08 2.71
N ILE A 67 -0.51 -0.15 2.62
CA ILE A 67 -0.73 1.23 2.18
C ILE A 67 -0.14 1.38 0.79
N VAL A 68 -0.93 1.87 -0.16
CA VAL A 68 -0.49 2.22 -1.50
C VAL A 68 -0.22 3.72 -1.53
N VAL A 69 0.95 4.09 -2.00
CA VAL A 69 1.37 5.47 -2.17
C VAL A 69 1.56 5.71 -3.67
N GLU A 70 0.87 6.68 -4.23
CA GLU A 70 1.05 7.14 -5.60
C GLU A 70 1.82 8.46 -5.59
N ASP A 71 2.93 8.49 -6.32
CA ASP A 71 3.80 9.66 -6.52
C ASP A 71 4.24 10.35 -5.21
N ASP A 72 4.40 9.58 -4.13
CA ASP A 72 4.75 10.07 -2.78
C ASP A 72 3.76 11.08 -2.15
N GLU A 73 2.60 11.30 -2.78
CA GLU A 73 1.63 12.33 -2.37
C GLU A 73 0.27 11.74 -1.98
N LYS A 74 -0.22 10.72 -2.69
CA LYS A 74 -1.56 10.17 -2.48
C LYS A 74 -1.49 8.81 -1.80
N PHE A 75 -2.32 8.62 -0.79
CA PHE A 75 -2.32 7.42 0.05
C PHE A 75 -3.66 6.69 -0.08
N TYR A 76 -3.62 5.40 -0.41
CA TYR A 76 -4.79 4.53 -0.55
C TYR A 76 -4.62 3.30 0.35
N TYR A 77 -5.67 2.96 1.09
CA TYR A 77 -5.66 1.79 1.97
C TYR A 77 -7.07 1.21 2.06
N GLY A 78 -7.90 1.70 2.99
CA GLY A 78 -9.21 1.12 3.33
C GLY A 78 -10.17 0.99 2.16
N GLU A 79 -10.14 1.94 1.22
CA GLU A 79 -11.01 1.97 0.05
C GLU A 79 -10.71 0.89 -1.00
N LEU A 80 -9.51 0.33 -0.97
CA LEU A 80 -9.11 -0.78 -1.85
C LEU A 80 -9.69 -2.13 -1.39
N TRP A 81 -10.39 -2.14 -0.25
CA TRP A 81 -10.83 -3.37 0.42
C TRP A 81 -12.35 -3.46 0.52
N ASP A 82 -12.88 -4.59 0.07
CA ASP A 82 -14.18 -5.08 0.51
C ASP A 82 -13.98 -5.89 1.80
N LEU A 83 -14.03 -5.20 2.93
CA LEU A 83 -13.89 -5.79 4.27
C LEU A 83 -15.03 -6.73 4.64
N ARG A 84 -16.17 -6.69 3.95
CA ARG A 84 -17.28 -7.63 4.21
C ARG A 84 -16.98 -9.00 3.63
N ASN A 85 -16.32 -9.02 2.47
CA ASN A 85 -16.02 -10.26 1.75
C ASN A 85 -14.55 -10.68 1.82
N ASN A 86 -13.70 -9.89 2.50
CA ASN A 86 -12.24 -10.07 2.56
C ASN A 86 -11.61 -10.16 1.16
N LYS A 87 -11.95 -9.21 0.29
CA LYS A 87 -11.47 -9.14 -1.11
C LYS A 87 -10.98 -7.75 -1.47
N ILE A 88 -10.22 -7.67 -2.56
CA ILE A 88 -9.92 -6.39 -3.21
C ILE A 88 -11.21 -5.82 -3.81
N ASN A 89 -11.45 -4.55 -3.56
CA ASN A 89 -12.44 -3.77 -4.29
C ASN A 89 -11.89 -3.50 -5.70
N GLU A 90 -12.14 -4.42 -6.64
CA GLU A 90 -11.55 -4.36 -7.99
C GLU A 90 -11.91 -3.09 -8.74
N GLU A 91 -13.13 -2.56 -8.56
CA GLU A 91 -13.55 -1.31 -9.21
C GLU A 91 -12.65 -0.16 -8.77
N ARG A 92 -12.49 0.02 -7.45
CA ARG A 92 -11.65 1.09 -6.92
C ARG A 92 -10.17 0.89 -7.22
N ALA A 93 -9.68 -0.35 -7.14
CA ALA A 93 -8.28 -0.66 -7.45
C ALA A 93 -7.95 -0.34 -8.92
N ARG A 94 -8.84 -0.67 -9.86
CA ARG A 94 -8.65 -0.32 -11.28
C ARG A 94 -8.56 1.18 -11.52
N GLU A 95 -9.37 1.97 -10.83
CA GLU A 95 -9.30 3.43 -10.89
C GLU A 95 -7.97 3.96 -10.36
N VAL A 96 -7.50 3.43 -9.23
CA VAL A 96 -6.24 3.86 -8.60
C VAL A 96 -5.02 3.49 -9.44
N PHE A 97 -5.01 2.30 -10.05
CA PHE A 97 -3.87 1.80 -10.82
C PHE A 97 -3.96 2.09 -12.33
N ASP A 98 -5.02 2.76 -12.81
CA ASP A 98 -5.27 3.10 -14.23
C ASP A 98 -5.27 1.87 -15.16
N ILE A 99 -6.00 0.78 -14.78
CA ILE A 99 -6.04 -0.52 -15.51
C ILE A 99 -7.43 -1.10 -15.85
#